data_AF-A0A497M272-F1
#
_entry.id   AF-A0A497M272-F1
#
_cell.length_a   1.000
_cell.length_b   1.000
_cell.length_c   1.000
_cell.angle_alpha   90.00
_cell.angle_beta   90.00
_cell.angle_gamma   90.00
#
_symmetry.space_group_name_H-M   'P 1'
#
loop_
_entity.id
_entity.type
_entity.pdbx_description
1 polymer ?
#
loop_
_entity_poly.entity_id
_entity_poly.type
_entity_poly.pdbx_seq_one_letter_code
_entity_poly.pdbx_strand_id
1 'polypeptide(L)'
;MAPYDLCWTQSFIGCPIRVSSGKVWSEPILKDVTELKFSNLKVDRRWFNKLLEFTESLIEYSAGRYPIVQPLFRGPIDMAASALGPDKLCIATYKHKEDLAVFLDFCAQTFIKALKAQADLIPRFHGEYSCMYGIWAPKPICRTQADHTVLISPKLYEKVFLSHDLTITKAFDYTIFHLHSATIHIAEALVEIPELSAIQVSIDYPARAFSPSVKELLPILKKIHDNKPLIIVWACEREGEAFDSRRTNP
;
A
#
# COMPACT_ATOMS: atom_id res chain seq x y z
N MET A 1 9.40 -5.11 -13.44
CA MET A 1 8.27 -4.37 -14.02
C MET A 1 7.00 -4.69 -13.28
N ALA A 2 6.08 -3.75 -13.19
CA ALA A 2 4.74 -3.95 -12.65
C ALA A 2 3.77 -3.02 -13.40
N PRO A 3 2.46 -3.31 -13.41
CA PRO A 3 1.47 -2.37 -13.92
C PRO A 3 1.25 -1.24 -12.91
N TYR A 4 2.15 -0.27 -12.92
CA TYR A 4 2.19 0.87 -11.99
C TYR A 4 1.03 1.86 -12.23
N ASP A 5 0.81 2.73 -11.24
CA ASP A 5 -0.07 3.90 -11.31
C ASP A 5 -1.58 3.64 -11.45
N LEU A 6 -2.05 2.41 -11.23
CA LEU A 6 -3.49 2.13 -11.11
C LEU A 6 -3.92 1.91 -9.65
N CYS A 7 -5.13 2.34 -9.30
CA CYS A 7 -5.77 2.05 -8.02
C CYS A 7 -6.34 0.62 -7.96
N TRP A 8 -5.48 -0.38 -8.08
CA TRP A 8 -5.87 -1.81 -8.16
C TRP A 8 -6.73 -2.26 -6.99
N THR A 9 -6.31 -2.04 -5.74
CA THR A 9 -7.08 -2.54 -4.59
C THR A 9 -8.42 -1.84 -4.44
N GLN A 10 -8.50 -0.54 -4.73
CA GLN A 10 -9.76 0.21 -4.78
C GLN A 10 -10.69 -0.32 -5.87
N SER A 11 -10.16 -0.65 -7.04
CA SER A 11 -10.98 -1.14 -8.16
C SER A 11 -11.54 -2.54 -7.88
N PHE A 12 -10.81 -3.39 -7.14
CA PHE A 12 -11.30 -4.71 -6.70
C PHE A 12 -12.49 -4.64 -5.76
N ILE A 13 -12.60 -3.59 -4.94
CA ILE A 13 -13.76 -3.38 -4.07
C ILE A 13 -14.89 -2.58 -4.72
N GLY A 14 -14.75 -2.26 -6.02
CA GLY A 14 -15.79 -1.64 -6.83
C GLY A 14 -15.71 -0.13 -6.97
N CYS A 15 -14.69 0.54 -6.43
CA CYS A 15 -14.52 1.98 -6.63
C CYS A 15 -14.35 2.32 -8.13
N PRO A 16 -15.11 3.28 -8.68
CA PRO A 16 -14.86 3.81 -10.01
C PRO A 16 -13.46 4.38 -10.11
N ILE A 17 -12.70 3.97 -11.12
CA ILE A 17 -11.38 4.52 -11.40
C ILE A 17 -11.52 5.61 -12.46
N ARG A 18 -10.89 6.76 -12.19
CA ARG A 18 -10.81 7.90 -13.09
C ARG A 18 -9.37 8.09 -13.52
N VAL A 19 -9.22 8.45 -14.79
CA VAL A 19 -7.94 8.81 -15.39
C VAL A 19 -8.13 10.14 -16.10
N SER A 20 -7.29 11.12 -15.74
CA SER A 20 -7.29 12.43 -16.40
C SER A 20 -5.90 13.04 -16.31
N SER A 21 -5.38 13.52 -17.44
CA SER A 21 -4.08 14.21 -17.53
C SER A 21 -2.92 13.47 -16.84
N GLY A 22 -2.83 12.15 -17.06
CA GLY A 22 -1.80 11.30 -16.46
C GLY A 22 -1.97 10.98 -14.97
N LYS A 23 -3.05 11.46 -14.33
CA LYS A 23 -3.39 11.14 -12.94
C LYS A 23 -4.47 10.08 -12.88
N VAL A 24 -4.34 9.18 -11.91
CA VAL A 24 -5.31 8.12 -11.63
C VAL A 24 -5.79 8.22 -10.19
N TRP A 25 -7.11 8.17 -10.00
CA TRP A 25 -7.71 8.14 -8.67
C TRP A 25 -8.98 7.28 -8.66
N SER A 26 -9.39 6.88 -7.47
CA SER A 26 -10.67 6.21 -7.22
C SER A 26 -11.71 7.19 -6.71
N GLU A 27 -12.97 6.99 -7.07
CA GLU A 27 -14.11 7.72 -6.50
C GLU A 27 -14.84 6.87 -5.44
N PRO A 28 -15.46 7.52 -4.43
CA PRO A 28 -16.30 6.83 -3.44
C PRO A 28 -17.48 6.09 -4.06
N ILE A 29 -17.86 4.98 -3.41
CA ILE A 29 -19.02 4.16 -3.77
C ILE A 29 -20.09 4.12 -2.70
N LEU A 30 -19.75 4.52 -1.47
CA LEU A 30 -20.63 4.49 -0.31
C LEU A 30 -20.91 5.91 0.15
N LYS A 31 -22.14 6.18 0.59
CA LYS A 31 -22.44 7.43 1.29
C LYS A 31 -22.15 7.31 2.78
N ASP A 32 -22.37 6.13 3.35
CA ASP A 32 -22.08 5.79 4.73
C ASP A 32 -21.70 4.29 4.83
N VAL A 33 -20.91 3.92 5.85
CA VAL A 33 -20.48 2.53 6.03
C VAL A 33 -21.66 1.60 6.36
N THR A 34 -22.71 2.13 7.01
CA THR A 34 -23.93 1.39 7.35
C THR A 34 -24.78 1.00 6.13
N GLU A 35 -24.52 1.60 4.95
CA GLU A 35 -25.16 1.16 3.70
C GLU A 35 -24.63 -0.20 3.21
N LEU A 36 -23.52 -0.68 3.79
CA LEU A 36 -22.94 -1.96 3.43
C LEU A 36 -23.86 -3.11 3.82
N LYS A 37 -24.37 -3.79 2.80
CA LYS A 37 -24.94 -5.13 2.95
C LYS A 37 -23.83 -6.14 2.76
N PHE A 38 -23.36 -6.76 3.84
CA PHE A 38 -22.25 -7.71 3.80
C PHE A 38 -22.47 -8.86 2.80
N SER A 39 -23.72 -9.32 2.64
CA SER A 39 -24.10 -10.32 1.63
C SER A 39 -23.79 -9.92 0.18
N ASN A 40 -23.59 -8.63 -0.08
CA ASN A 40 -23.37 -8.07 -1.41
C ASN A 40 -21.90 -7.73 -1.66
N LEU A 41 -21.02 -7.82 -0.65
CA LEU A 41 -19.59 -7.59 -0.81
C LEU A 41 -19.00 -8.68 -1.70
N LYS A 42 -18.48 -8.27 -2.85
CA LYS A 42 -17.85 -9.15 -3.82
C LYS A 42 -16.72 -8.43 -4.52
N VAL A 43 -15.66 -9.17 -4.79
CA VAL A 43 -14.54 -8.69 -5.59
C VAL A 43 -15.03 -8.39 -7.02
N ASP A 44 -14.73 -7.21 -7.55
CA ASP A 44 -14.97 -6.91 -8.97
C ASP A 44 -14.03 -7.77 -9.83
N ARG A 45 -14.61 -8.85 -10.37
CA ARG A 45 -13.87 -9.82 -11.18
C ARG A 45 -13.31 -9.22 -12.47
N ARG A 46 -13.86 -8.12 -12.98
CA ARG A 46 -13.35 -7.48 -14.20
C ARG A 46 -11.97 -6.87 -13.92
N TRP A 47 -11.86 -6.13 -12.83
CA TRP A 47 -10.58 -5.55 -12.40
C TRP A 47 -9.60 -6.60 -11.93
N PHE A 48 -10.07 -7.62 -11.21
CA PHE A 48 -9.24 -8.75 -10.81
C PHE A 48 -8.61 -9.46 -12.03
N ASN A 49 -9.43 -9.83 -13.02
CA ASN A 49 -8.94 -10.48 -14.23
C ASN A 49 -8.03 -9.54 -15.05
N LYS A 50 -8.31 -8.24 -15.04
CA LYS A 50 -7.48 -7.24 -15.72
C LYS A 50 -6.08 -7.15 -15.12
N LEU A 51 -5.91 -7.32 -13.80
CA LEU A 51 -4.58 -7.43 -13.19
C LEU A 51 -3.81 -8.63 -13.73
N LEU A 52 -4.47 -9.78 -13.83
CA LEU A 52 -3.84 -11.02 -14.31
C LEU A 52 -3.46 -10.90 -15.78
N GLU A 53 -4.35 -10.36 -16.62
CA GLU A 53 -4.08 -10.09 -18.04
C GLU A 53 -2.89 -9.15 -18.24
N PHE A 54 -2.79 -8.07 -17.45
CA PHE A 54 -1.63 -7.18 -17.46
C PHE A 54 -0.35 -7.89 -17.00
N THR A 55 -0.46 -8.78 -16.01
CA THR A 55 0.66 -9.57 -15.50
C THR A 55 1.17 -10.53 -16.58
N GLU A 56 0.29 -11.26 -17.26
CA GLU A 56 0.63 -12.15 -18.38
C GLU A 56 1.31 -11.39 -19.52
N SER A 57 0.74 -10.23 -19.91
CA SER A 57 1.32 -9.37 -20.93
C SER A 57 2.74 -8.89 -20.56
N LEU A 58 2.97 -8.57 -19.29
CA LEU A 58 4.29 -8.17 -18.80
C LEU A 58 5.27 -9.35 -18.75
N ILE A 59 4.81 -10.55 -18.42
CA ILE A 59 5.62 -11.78 -18.44
C ILE A 59 6.10 -12.06 -19.87
N GLU A 60 5.18 -12.05 -20.84
CA GLU A 60 5.49 -12.23 -22.25
C GLU A 60 6.48 -11.15 -22.73
N TYR A 61 6.20 -9.89 -22.44
CA TYR A 61 7.05 -8.78 -22.82
C TYR A 61 8.45 -8.86 -22.20
N SER A 62 8.53 -9.24 -20.91
CA SER A 62 9.82 -9.40 -20.24
C SER A 62 10.68 -10.46 -20.92
N ALA A 63 10.08 -11.58 -21.33
CA ALA A 63 10.78 -12.74 -21.88
C ALA A 63 11.98 -13.17 -21.01
N GLY A 64 11.82 -13.07 -19.69
CA GLY A 64 12.85 -13.40 -18.71
C GLY A 64 14.02 -12.41 -18.61
N ARG A 65 13.92 -11.21 -19.20
CA ARG A 65 14.98 -10.18 -19.13
C ARG A 65 14.96 -9.36 -17.84
N TYR A 66 13.77 -9.20 -17.26
CA TYR A 66 13.58 -8.43 -16.02
C TYR A 66 12.52 -9.09 -15.12
N PRO A 67 12.61 -8.97 -13.79
CA PRO A 67 11.61 -9.57 -12.89
C PRO A 67 10.27 -8.85 -13.04
N ILE A 68 9.17 -9.60 -12.93
CA ILE A 68 7.82 -9.04 -12.74
C ILE A 68 7.54 -9.01 -11.24
N VAL A 69 7.02 -7.89 -10.75
CA VAL A 69 6.82 -7.66 -9.32
C VAL A 69 5.40 -7.17 -9.05
N GLN A 70 4.97 -7.27 -7.79
CA GLN A 70 3.70 -6.74 -7.33
C GLN A 70 3.58 -5.22 -7.67
N PRO A 71 2.45 -4.74 -8.21
CA PRO A 71 2.18 -3.32 -8.39
C PRO A 71 1.82 -2.65 -7.06
N LEU A 72 1.49 -1.36 -7.11
CA LEU A 72 1.00 -0.65 -5.92
C LEU A 72 -0.35 -1.23 -5.46
N PHE A 73 -0.32 -1.98 -4.36
CA PHE A 73 -1.53 -2.30 -3.61
C PHE A 73 -1.58 -1.45 -2.35
N ARG A 74 -2.74 -0.82 -2.12
CA ARG A 74 -3.00 -0.08 -0.89
C ARG A 74 -3.72 -0.97 0.13
N GLY A 75 -3.41 -0.79 1.40
CA GLY A 75 -3.96 -1.62 2.48
C GLY A 75 -5.42 -1.31 2.81
N PRO A 76 -5.98 -2.02 3.81
CA PRO A 76 -7.40 -1.97 4.14
C PRO A 76 -7.92 -0.57 4.45
N ILE A 77 -7.17 0.24 5.20
CA ILE A 77 -7.60 1.62 5.53
C ILE A 77 -7.68 2.50 4.28
N ASP A 78 -6.75 2.36 3.34
CA ASP A 78 -6.73 3.15 2.10
C ASP A 78 -7.87 2.74 1.16
N MET A 79 -8.18 1.46 1.13
CA MET A 79 -9.32 0.91 0.42
C MET A 79 -10.63 1.44 1.02
N ALA A 80 -10.77 1.41 2.35
CA ALA A 80 -11.93 1.93 3.06
C ALA A 80 -12.12 3.44 2.88
N ALA A 81 -11.03 4.22 2.99
CA ALA A 81 -11.05 5.66 2.76
C ALA A 81 -11.49 6.00 1.34
N SER A 82 -11.04 5.22 0.34
CA SER A 82 -11.41 5.43 -1.06
C SER A 82 -12.88 5.13 -1.32
N ALA A 83 -13.44 4.11 -0.65
CA ALA A 83 -14.84 3.73 -0.83
C ALA A 83 -15.82 4.65 -0.12
N LEU A 84 -15.47 5.16 1.07
CA LEU A 84 -16.33 5.99 1.91
C LEU A 84 -16.14 7.49 1.68
N GLY A 85 -14.90 7.91 1.46
CA GLY A 85 -14.45 9.27 1.71
C GLY A 85 -13.67 9.36 3.04
N PRO A 86 -12.55 10.12 3.11
CA PRO A 86 -11.73 10.20 4.31
C PRO A 86 -12.44 10.78 5.55
N ASP A 87 -13.34 11.74 5.35
CA ASP A 87 -14.17 12.35 6.40
C ASP A 87 -15.10 11.31 7.06
N LYS A 88 -15.76 10.49 6.24
CA LYS A 88 -16.66 9.44 6.71
C LYS A 88 -15.93 8.26 7.30
N LEU A 89 -14.72 7.93 6.82
CA LEU A 89 -13.86 6.96 7.47
C LEU A 89 -13.58 7.37 8.93
N CYS A 90 -13.24 8.64 9.16
CA CYS A 90 -13.03 9.16 10.52
C CYS A 90 -14.29 9.00 11.37
N ILE A 91 -15.48 9.32 10.84
CA ILE A 91 -16.75 9.14 11.55
C ILE A 91 -17.02 7.65 11.86
N ALA A 92 -16.87 6.77 10.87
CA ALA A 92 -17.10 5.34 11.00
C ALA A 92 -16.19 4.70 12.06
N THR A 93 -14.94 5.15 12.14
CA THR A 93 -13.95 4.69 13.13
C THR A 93 -14.42 4.91 14.57
N TYR A 94 -15.32 5.89 14.81
CA TYR A 94 -15.89 6.15 16.13
C TYR A 94 -17.30 5.60 16.30
N LYS A 95 -18.18 5.79 15.30
CA LYS A 95 -19.62 5.54 15.43
C LYS A 95 -20.09 4.18 14.90
N HIS A 96 -19.35 3.56 13.99
CA HIS A 96 -19.76 2.38 13.23
C HIS A 96 -18.60 1.38 13.14
N LYS A 97 -17.99 1.06 14.28
CA LYS A 97 -16.74 0.28 14.34
C LYS A 97 -16.92 -1.14 13.85
N GLU A 98 -18.07 -1.73 14.14
CA GLU A 98 -18.41 -3.10 13.77
C GLU A 98 -18.59 -3.20 12.25
N ASP A 99 -19.34 -2.27 11.65
CA ASP A 99 -19.53 -2.21 10.20
C ASP A 99 -18.22 -1.94 9.47
N LEU A 100 -17.42 -1.00 9.99
CA LEU A 100 -16.09 -0.70 9.46
C LEU A 100 -15.15 -1.91 9.56
N ALA A 101 -15.14 -2.62 10.68
CA ALA A 101 -14.28 -3.80 10.87
C ALA A 101 -14.61 -4.92 9.87
N VAL A 102 -15.90 -5.18 9.60
CA VAL A 102 -16.28 -6.16 8.58
C VAL A 102 -15.84 -5.71 7.19
N PHE A 103 -15.94 -4.41 6.88
CA PHE A 103 -15.48 -3.91 5.60
C PHE A 103 -13.96 -3.94 5.44
N LEU A 104 -13.21 -3.63 6.50
CA LEU A 104 -11.75 -3.73 6.53
C LEU A 104 -11.28 -5.19 6.38
N ASP A 105 -11.98 -6.15 6.99
CA ASP A 105 -11.71 -7.57 6.77
C ASP A 105 -11.93 -7.96 5.30
N PHE A 106 -13.07 -7.56 4.71
CA PHE A 106 -13.30 -7.78 3.28
C PHE A 106 -12.20 -7.18 2.40
N CYS A 107 -11.71 -5.98 2.74
CA CYS A 107 -10.60 -5.34 2.05
C CYS A 107 -9.30 -6.17 2.18
N ALA A 108 -8.96 -6.64 3.37
CA ALA A 108 -7.79 -7.49 3.62
C ALA A 108 -7.88 -8.81 2.86
N GLN A 109 -9.02 -9.50 2.90
CA GLN A 109 -9.23 -10.75 2.15
C GLN A 109 -9.14 -10.53 0.64
N THR A 110 -9.69 -9.42 0.15
CA THR A 110 -9.62 -9.04 -1.28
C THR A 110 -8.18 -8.79 -1.71
N PHE A 111 -7.40 -8.06 -0.91
CA PHE A 111 -5.97 -7.85 -1.12
C PHE A 111 -5.23 -9.19 -1.23
N ILE A 112 -5.39 -10.07 -0.23
CA ILE A 112 -4.69 -11.36 -0.16
C ILE A 112 -5.03 -12.21 -1.37
N LYS A 113 -6.31 -12.28 -1.74
CA LYS A 113 -6.78 -13.07 -2.88
C LYS A 113 -6.17 -12.58 -4.19
N ALA A 114 -6.15 -11.27 -4.43
CA ALA A 114 -5.59 -10.69 -5.64
C ALA A 114 -4.07 -10.89 -5.71
N LEU A 115 -3.37 -10.68 -4.61
CA LEU A 115 -1.92 -10.81 -4.58
C LEU A 115 -1.48 -12.27 -4.73
N LYS A 116 -2.15 -13.23 -4.08
CA LYS A 116 -1.85 -14.66 -4.27
C LYS A 116 -2.06 -15.09 -5.72
N ALA A 117 -3.20 -14.73 -6.31
CA ALA A 117 -3.48 -15.06 -7.71
C ALA A 117 -2.47 -14.45 -8.68
N GLN A 118 -2.01 -13.22 -8.43
CA GLN A 118 -0.94 -12.62 -9.23
C GLN A 118 0.40 -13.33 -9.02
N ALA A 119 0.77 -13.59 -7.76
CA ALA A 119 2.03 -14.23 -7.40
C ALA A 119 2.15 -15.64 -7.99
N ASP A 120 1.05 -16.38 -8.09
CA ASP A 120 0.99 -17.70 -8.72
C ASP A 120 1.29 -17.67 -10.23
N LEU A 121 1.03 -16.53 -10.90
CA LEU A 121 1.35 -16.34 -12.32
C LEU A 121 2.80 -15.88 -12.55
N ILE A 122 3.37 -15.13 -11.60
CA ILE A 122 4.69 -14.53 -11.77
C ILE A 122 5.78 -15.61 -11.76
N PRO A 123 6.55 -15.77 -12.85
CA PRO A 123 7.65 -16.72 -12.89
C PRO A 123 8.79 -16.23 -11.99
N ARG A 124 9.55 -17.17 -11.46
CA ARG A 124 10.80 -16.87 -10.76
C ARG A 124 11.79 -16.24 -11.74
N PHE A 125 12.48 -15.19 -11.30
CA PHE A 125 13.54 -14.52 -12.03
C PHE A 125 14.89 -15.02 -11.48
N HIS A 126 15.66 -15.72 -12.31
CA HIS A 126 16.90 -16.41 -11.89
C HIS A 126 16.75 -17.30 -10.63
N GLY A 127 15.59 -17.96 -10.48
CA GLY A 127 15.33 -18.89 -9.38
C GLY A 127 14.67 -18.28 -8.14
N GLU A 128 14.50 -16.96 -8.09
CA GLU A 128 13.94 -16.23 -6.95
C GLU A 128 12.83 -15.24 -7.37
N TYR A 129 12.27 -14.51 -6.40
CA TYR A 129 11.35 -13.41 -6.59
C TYR A 129 12.02 -12.09 -6.21
N SER A 130 11.54 -10.99 -6.80
CA SER A 130 11.99 -9.65 -6.44
C SER A 130 10.79 -8.75 -6.12
N CYS A 131 11.05 -7.64 -5.42
CA CYS A 131 10.09 -6.57 -5.21
C CYS A 131 10.53 -5.27 -5.89
N MET A 132 9.68 -4.24 -5.84
CA MET A 132 9.96 -2.94 -6.43
C MET A 132 11.22 -2.23 -5.88
N TYR A 133 11.71 -2.64 -4.70
CA TYR A 133 12.92 -2.09 -4.08
C TYR A 133 14.19 -2.83 -4.48
N GLY A 134 14.11 -3.78 -5.42
CA GLY A 134 15.26 -4.58 -5.85
C GLY A 134 15.75 -5.59 -4.81
N ILE A 135 14.92 -5.91 -3.82
CA ILE A 135 15.19 -6.94 -2.81
C ILE A 135 14.69 -8.29 -3.34
N TRP A 136 15.46 -9.34 -3.06
CA TRP A 136 15.23 -10.69 -3.55
C TRP A 136 14.83 -11.63 -2.41
N ALA A 137 13.97 -12.59 -2.71
CA ALA A 137 13.51 -13.60 -1.76
C ALA A 137 13.12 -14.91 -2.45
N PRO A 138 13.21 -16.06 -1.75
CA PRO A 138 12.87 -17.36 -2.32
C PRO A 138 11.36 -17.58 -2.55
N LYS A 139 10.52 -16.69 -2.00
CA LYS A 139 9.06 -16.70 -2.15
C LYS A 139 8.55 -15.28 -2.51
N PRO A 140 7.32 -15.15 -3.06
CA PRO A 140 6.75 -13.85 -3.38
C PRO A 140 6.75 -12.89 -2.18
N ILE A 141 7.10 -11.64 -2.44
CA ILE A 141 7.15 -10.57 -1.42
C ILE A 141 5.86 -9.76 -1.49
N CYS A 142 5.18 -9.63 -0.36
CA CYS A 142 4.00 -8.78 -0.21
C CYS A 142 4.42 -7.38 0.26
N ARG A 143 4.11 -6.35 -0.52
CA ARG A 143 4.23 -4.95 -0.13
C ARG A 143 2.84 -4.36 0.15
N THR A 144 2.61 -3.85 1.35
CA THR A 144 1.37 -3.15 1.73
C THR A 144 1.68 -1.74 2.24
N GLN A 145 0.64 -0.94 2.50
CA GLN A 145 0.76 0.41 3.08
C GLN A 145 -0.53 0.83 3.78
N ALA A 146 -0.48 1.96 4.49
CA ALA A 146 -1.62 2.51 5.20
C ALA A 146 -1.56 4.05 5.19
N ASP A 147 -1.63 4.67 4.00
CA ASP A 147 -1.36 6.11 3.81
C ASP A 147 -2.41 7.00 4.51
N HIS A 148 -3.68 6.55 4.55
CA HIS A 148 -4.77 7.28 5.21
C HIS A 148 -4.68 7.27 6.74
N THR A 149 -3.69 6.59 7.33
CA THR A 149 -3.40 6.72 8.76
C THR A 149 -2.91 8.11 9.15
N VAL A 150 -2.58 8.97 8.18
CA VAL A 150 -2.36 10.41 8.42
C VAL A 150 -3.54 11.07 9.15
N LEU A 151 -4.75 10.52 9.04
CA LEU A 151 -5.96 11.00 9.71
C LEU A 151 -6.23 10.32 11.07
N ILE A 152 -5.42 9.32 11.43
CA ILE A 152 -5.69 8.38 12.54
C ILE A 152 -4.54 8.44 13.54
N SER A 153 -4.86 8.54 14.83
CA SER A 153 -3.83 8.51 15.88
C SER A 153 -3.23 7.10 16.02
N PRO A 154 -1.98 6.95 16.54
CA PRO A 154 -1.35 5.63 16.70
C PRO A 154 -2.20 4.65 17.52
N LYS A 155 -2.76 5.13 18.64
CA LYS A 155 -3.64 4.32 19.50
C LYS A 155 -4.90 3.83 18.78
N LEU A 156 -5.44 4.65 17.89
CA LEU A 156 -6.64 4.28 17.12
C LEU A 156 -6.28 3.33 15.97
N TYR A 157 -5.11 3.52 15.35
CA TYR A 157 -4.55 2.58 14.39
C TYR A 157 -4.42 1.18 14.99
N GLU A 158 -3.74 1.06 16.13
CA GLU A 158 -3.58 -0.21 16.86
C GLU A 158 -4.92 -0.87 17.19
N LYS A 159 -5.89 -0.08 17.64
CA LYS A 159 -7.18 -0.59 18.11
C LYS A 159 -8.11 -1.05 16.98
N VAL A 160 -8.09 -0.37 15.83
CA VAL A 160 -9.12 -0.54 14.80
C VAL A 160 -8.57 -1.14 13.51
N PHE A 161 -7.35 -0.80 13.12
CA PHE A 161 -6.84 -1.09 11.77
C PHE A 161 -5.75 -2.17 11.76
N LEU A 162 -4.90 -2.20 12.79
CA LEU A 162 -3.73 -3.08 12.86
C LEU A 162 -4.08 -4.57 12.68
N SER A 163 -5.20 -5.04 13.23
CA SER A 163 -5.63 -6.44 13.09
C SER A 163 -5.83 -6.85 11.63
N HIS A 164 -6.31 -5.94 10.78
CA HIS A 164 -6.55 -6.20 9.36
C HIS A 164 -5.26 -6.17 8.54
N ASP A 165 -4.31 -5.30 8.90
CA ASP A 165 -2.96 -5.31 8.35
C ASP A 165 -2.20 -6.58 8.75
N LEU A 166 -2.39 -7.07 9.98
CA LEU A 166 -1.84 -8.35 10.44
C LEU A 166 -2.42 -9.54 9.66
N THR A 167 -3.69 -9.51 9.28
CA THR A 167 -4.28 -10.54 8.41
C THR A 167 -3.54 -10.64 7.08
N ILE A 168 -3.20 -9.51 6.46
CA ILE A 168 -2.36 -9.50 5.24
C ILE A 168 -0.96 -9.98 5.56
N THR A 169 -0.33 -9.45 6.61
CA THR A 169 1.06 -9.76 6.98
C THR A 169 1.26 -11.25 7.21
N LYS A 170 0.33 -11.91 7.89
CA LYS A 170 0.38 -13.35 8.18
C LYS A 170 0.09 -14.24 6.97
N ALA A 171 -0.43 -13.69 5.88
CA ALA A 171 -0.78 -14.45 4.69
C ALA A 171 0.41 -14.70 3.74
N PHE A 172 1.56 -14.07 3.99
CA PHE A 172 2.76 -14.11 3.15
C PHE A 172 4.02 -14.31 4.00
N ASP A 173 5.00 -15.04 3.47
CA ASP A 173 6.26 -15.30 4.19
C ASP A 173 7.19 -14.08 4.25
N TYR A 174 7.15 -13.22 3.23
CA TYR A 174 7.97 -12.01 3.15
C TYR A 174 7.07 -10.80 2.96
N THR A 175 7.16 -9.85 3.89
CA THR A 175 6.28 -8.68 3.94
C THR A 175 7.07 -7.40 4.15
N ILE A 176 6.70 -6.37 3.39
CA ILE A 176 7.23 -5.03 3.51
C ILE A 176 6.06 -4.09 3.78
N PHE A 177 6.11 -3.39 4.90
CA PHE A 177 5.16 -2.32 5.20
C PHE A 177 5.75 -0.99 4.76
N HIS A 178 5.10 -0.35 3.79
CA HIS A 178 5.50 0.97 3.32
C HIS A 178 4.84 2.06 4.18
N LEU A 179 5.66 3.03 4.56
CA LEU A 179 5.25 4.27 5.21
C LEU A 179 5.78 5.46 4.43
N HIS A 180 4.98 6.51 4.43
CA HIS A 180 5.43 7.86 4.15
C HIS A 180 5.94 8.51 5.45
N SER A 181 6.84 9.48 5.37
CA SER A 181 7.29 10.21 6.55
C SER A 181 6.15 10.98 7.23
N ALA A 182 5.11 11.36 6.48
CA ALA A 182 3.86 11.90 7.03
C ALA A 182 3.02 10.88 7.84
N THR A 183 3.26 9.57 7.66
CA THR A 183 2.57 8.49 8.39
C THR A 183 3.49 7.73 9.35
N ILE A 184 4.67 8.29 9.65
CA ILE A 184 5.69 7.62 10.47
C ILE A 184 5.23 7.36 11.91
N HIS A 185 4.17 8.02 12.38
CA HIS A 185 3.64 7.90 13.75
C HIS A 185 3.11 6.50 14.08
N ILE A 186 2.77 5.67 13.08
CA ILE A 186 2.35 4.28 13.32
C ILE A 186 3.53 3.28 13.34
N ALA A 187 4.75 3.73 13.02
CA ALA A 187 5.90 2.85 12.90
C ALA A 187 6.21 2.10 14.20
N GLU A 188 5.93 2.69 15.36
CA GLU A 188 6.15 2.01 16.64
C GLU A 188 5.34 0.73 16.77
N ALA A 189 4.06 0.76 16.39
CA ALA A 189 3.21 -0.43 16.40
C ALA A 189 3.71 -1.50 15.41
N LEU A 190 4.21 -1.07 14.25
CA LEU A 190 4.69 -1.98 13.21
C LEU A 190 6.01 -2.67 13.58
N VAL A 191 6.90 -1.97 14.29
CA VAL A 191 8.18 -2.53 14.75
C VAL A 191 7.99 -3.71 15.71
N GLU A 192 6.89 -3.73 16.46
CA GLU A 192 6.59 -4.81 17.40
C GLU A 192 6.01 -6.07 16.73
N ILE A 193 5.67 -6.04 15.44
CA ILE A 193 5.02 -7.17 14.74
C ILE A 193 6.08 -8.21 14.34
N PRO A 194 6.14 -9.41 14.95
CA PRO A 194 7.19 -10.38 14.64
C PRO A 194 7.15 -10.89 13.19
N GLU A 195 5.94 -11.06 12.63
CA GLU A 195 5.73 -11.57 11.27
C GLU A 195 6.04 -10.55 10.16
N LEU A 196 6.21 -9.26 10.50
CA LEU A 196 6.56 -8.23 9.54
C LEU A 196 8.05 -8.27 9.22
N SER A 197 8.41 -8.55 7.97
CA SER A 197 9.81 -8.78 7.58
C SER A 197 10.64 -7.49 7.47
N ALA A 198 10.05 -6.41 6.95
CA ALA A 198 10.75 -5.13 6.79
C ALA A 198 9.78 -3.93 6.80
N ILE A 199 10.32 -2.76 7.11
CA ILE A 199 9.61 -1.48 6.97
C ILE A 199 10.36 -0.64 5.95
N GLN A 200 9.62 -0.10 4.98
CA GLN A 200 10.15 0.87 4.03
C GLN A 200 9.59 2.25 4.33
N VAL A 201 10.46 3.25 4.47
CA VAL A 201 10.07 4.65 4.71
C VAL A 201 10.44 5.50 3.51
N SER A 202 9.45 6.15 2.91
CA SER A 202 9.64 7.18 1.89
C SER A 202 9.64 8.55 2.55
N ILE A 203 10.68 9.34 2.29
CA ILE A 203 10.80 10.71 2.81
C ILE A 203 10.08 11.66 1.85
N ASP A 204 8.97 12.26 2.31
CA ASP A 204 8.16 13.18 1.52
C ASP A 204 8.86 14.52 1.27
N TYR A 205 8.80 15.00 0.02
CA TYR A 205 9.41 16.27 -0.40
C TYR A 205 8.37 17.28 -0.91
N PRO A 206 8.52 18.59 -0.60
CA PRO A 206 9.51 19.16 0.30
C PRO A 206 9.15 18.85 1.75
N ALA A 207 10.15 18.46 2.56
CA ALA A 207 10.04 18.15 3.99
C ALA A 207 9.73 19.39 4.86
N ARG A 208 9.01 20.38 4.33
CA ARG A 208 8.77 21.70 4.94
C ARG A 208 7.30 22.04 5.19
N ALA A 209 6.35 21.33 4.60
CA ALA A 209 4.93 21.64 4.79
C ALA A 209 4.14 20.54 5.51
N PHE A 210 4.45 19.26 5.27
CA PHE A 210 3.61 18.14 5.75
C PHE A 210 4.39 16.89 6.20
N SER A 211 5.71 17.00 6.37
CA SER A 211 6.55 15.89 6.82
C SER A 211 7.57 16.38 7.85
N PRO A 212 7.89 15.58 8.89
CA PRO A 212 9.00 15.89 9.78
C PRO A 212 10.31 16.03 8.99
N SER A 213 11.22 16.87 9.50
CA SER A 213 12.58 16.96 8.98
C SER A 213 13.32 15.64 9.19
N VAL A 214 14.37 15.39 8.41
CA VAL A 214 15.20 14.19 8.54
C VAL A 214 15.74 14.03 9.96
N LYS A 215 16.14 15.13 10.60
CA LYS A 215 16.62 15.13 11.99
C LYS A 215 15.55 14.65 12.97
N GLU A 216 14.29 15.00 12.75
CA GLU A 216 13.15 14.54 13.55
C GLU A 216 12.78 13.10 13.25
N LEU A 217 13.06 12.60 12.04
CA LEU A 217 12.85 11.20 11.65
C LEU A 217 13.94 10.25 12.19
N LEU A 218 15.16 10.74 12.42
CA LEU A 218 16.30 9.89 12.86
C LEU A 218 15.99 8.98 14.06
N PRO A 219 15.32 9.43 15.14
CA PRO A 219 15.02 8.56 16.28
C PRO A 219 14.16 7.36 15.90
N ILE A 220 13.08 7.58 15.13
CA ILE A 220 12.17 6.50 14.74
C ILE A 220 12.79 5.61 13.64
N LEU A 221 13.54 6.18 12.69
CA LEU A 221 14.29 5.39 11.71
C LEU A 221 15.32 4.49 12.39
N LYS A 222 16.04 5.00 13.41
CA LYS A 222 16.96 4.19 14.21
C LYS A 222 16.22 3.08 14.94
N LYS A 223 15.09 3.39 15.59
CA LYS A 223 14.26 2.37 16.27
C LYS A 223 13.81 1.28 15.31
N ILE A 224 13.38 1.64 14.10
CA ILE A 224 13.04 0.64 13.07
C ILE A 224 14.27 -0.20 12.74
N HIS A 225 15.40 0.43 12.38
CA HIS A 225 16.63 -0.27 11.98
C HIS A 225 17.16 -1.23 13.06
N ASP A 226 17.10 -0.84 14.33
CA ASP A 226 17.58 -1.64 15.46
C ASP A 226 16.73 -2.89 15.70
N ASN A 227 15.49 -2.95 15.19
CA ASN A 227 14.54 -4.05 15.43
C ASN A 227 14.12 -4.80 14.15
N LYS A 228 14.18 -4.15 12.99
CA LYS A 228 13.77 -4.68 11.69
C LYS A 228 14.63 -4.13 10.56
N PRO A 229 14.79 -4.89 9.46
CA PRO A 229 15.30 -4.35 8.21
C PRO A 229 14.53 -3.07 7.80
N LEU A 230 15.29 -1.99 7.62
CA LEU A 230 14.79 -0.69 7.20
C LEU A 230 15.24 -0.40 5.77
N ILE A 231 14.29 -0.01 4.92
CA ILE A 231 14.55 0.49 3.57
C ILE A 231 14.19 1.98 3.55
N ILE A 232 15.09 2.85 3.12
CA ILE A 232 14.82 4.30 3.01
C ILE A 232 14.81 4.67 1.53
N VAL A 233 13.73 5.32 1.10
CA VAL A 233 13.64 5.91 -0.24
C VAL A 233 13.53 7.42 -0.07
N TRP A 234 14.40 8.15 -0.75
CA TRP A 234 14.44 9.60 -0.74
C TRP A 234 14.84 10.09 -2.13
N ALA A 235 14.09 11.06 -2.68
CA ALA A 235 14.56 11.88 -3.78
C ALA A 235 15.82 12.64 -3.37
N CYS A 236 16.98 12.14 -3.81
CA CYS A 236 18.27 12.80 -3.59
C CYS A 236 18.34 14.08 -4.45
N GLU A 237 17.88 15.21 -3.91
CA GLU A 237 18.34 16.51 -4.37
C GLU A 237 19.70 16.79 -3.72
N ARG A 238 20.67 17.27 -4.49
CA ARG A 238 21.91 17.81 -3.91
C ARG A 238 21.51 18.89 -2.89
N GLU A 239 22.01 18.80 -1.67
CA GLU A 239 21.80 19.86 -0.67
C GLU A 239 22.11 21.22 -1.30
N GLY A 240 21.09 22.05 -1.52
CA GLY A 240 21.24 23.42 -2.02
C GLY A 240 20.67 23.74 -3.42
N GLU A 241 20.20 22.77 -4.20
CA GLU A 241 19.54 23.06 -5.49
C GLU A 241 18.08 22.62 -5.48
N ALA A 242 17.16 23.58 -5.32
CA ALA A 242 15.74 23.34 -5.51
C ALA A 242 15.48 22.88 -6.95
N PHE A 243 14.74 21.78 -7.10
CA PHE A 243 14.35 21.23 -8.40
C PHE A 243 13.51 22.25 -9.21
N ASP A 244 14.12 22.87 -10.23
CA ASP A 244 13.41 23.68 -11.22
C ASP A 244 12.83 22.75 -12.29
N SER A 245 11.54 22.48 -12.19
CA SER A 245 10.79 21.63 -13.12
C SER A 245 10.72 22.18 -14.56
N ARG A 246 11.40 23.30 -14.86
CA ARG A 246 11.49 23.90 -16.20
C ARG A 246 12.70 23.45 -17.02
N ARG A 247 13.59 22.60 -16.48
CA ARG A 247 14.85 22.23 -17.16
C ARG A 247 14.88 20.90 -17.91
N THR A 248 13.74 20.25 -18.17
CA THR A 248 13.70 19.08 -19.05
C THR A 248 12.65 19.22 -20.14
N ASN A 249 13.02 19.87 -21.22
CA ASN A 249 12.52 19.57 -22.57
C ASN A 249 13.75 19.43 -23.48
N PRO A 250 13.95 18.30 -24.16
CA PRO A 250 14.50 18.33 -25.50
C PRO A 250 13.50 19.00 -26.46
#